data_AF-A0A8T3MEL6-F1
#
_entry.id   AF-A0A8T3MEL6-F1
#
_cell.length_a   1.000
_cell.length_b   1.000
_cell.length_c   1.000
_cell.angle_alpha   90.00
_cell.angle_beta   90.00
_cell.angle_gamma   90.00
#
_symmetry.space_group_name_H-M   'P 1'
#
loop_
_entity.id
_entity.type
_entity.pdbx_description
1 polymer ?
#
loop_
_entity_poly.entity_id
_entity_poly.type
_entity_poly.pdbx_seq_one_letter_code
_entity_poly.pdbx_strand_id
1 'polypeptide(L)'
;MTDYERTTVRETVADPAPAPVVTRDAYERDRVVTREASYRSGPTTGEVIRRVVMLLFGILQGLLLLRIVLLLLAANVGNDVVALILGVTDPFVEPFRGMFSLNRVTADRSTLDVAAIVALIGWTLIEALIIAILSLGARRGEDATA
;
A
#
# COMPACT_ATOMS: atom_id res chain seq x y z
N MET A 1 17.99 -4.50 24.10
CA MET A 1 16.72 -5.25 24.15
C MET A 1 16.33 -5.54 22.72
N THR A 2 16.53 -6.71 22.13
CA THR A 2 16.88 -8.06 22.61
C THR A 2 17.79 -8.69 21.56
N ASP A 3 18.83 -9.36 22.05
CA ASP A 3 19.72 -10.21 21.27
C ASP A 3 18.95 -11.45 20.79
N TYR A 4 18.95 -11.72 19.49
CA TYR A 4 18.39 -12.95 18.94
C TYR A 4 19.48 -13.69 18.17
N GLU A 5 20.39 -14.29 18.92
CA GLU A 5 21.30 -15.31 18.44
C GLU A 5 20.50 -16.57 18.10
N ARG A 6 20.11 -16.73 16.83
CA ARG A 6 19.53 -17.98 16.35
C ARG A 6 20.65 -18.93 15.94
N THR A 7 21.11 -19.74 16.89
CA THR A 7 22.01 -20.86 16.63
C THR A 7 21.27 -21.93 15.82
N THR A 8 21.47 -21.97 14.51
CA THR A 8 21.12 -23.16 13.72
C THR A 8 22.27 -24.15 13.80
N VAL A 9 22.23 -25.03 14.81
CA VAL A 9 23.05 -26.24 14.84
C VAL A 9 22.53 -27.17 13.74
N ARG A 10 23.33 -27.37 12.69
CA ARG A 10 23.06 -28.44 11.71
C ARG A 10 23.91 -29.64 12.11
N GLU A 11 23.28 -30.57 12.81
CA GLU A 11 23.84 -31.89 13.07
C GLU A 11 24.06 -32.59 11.71
N THR A 12 25.32 -32.75 11.33
CA THR A 12 25.70 -33.59 10.20
C THR A 12 26.24 -34.86 10.78
N VAL A 13 25.41 -35.90 10.79
CA VAL A 13 25.84 -37.29 11.03
C VAL A 13 26.89 -37.61 9.97
N ALA A 14 28.15 -37.77 10.39
CA ALA A 14 29.22 -38.24 9.53
C ALA A 14 29.56 -39.69 9.93
N ASP A 15 29.15 -40.61 9.06
CA ASP A 15 29.61 -42.01 8.96
C ASP A 15 31.14 -42.03 8.68
N PRO A 16 31.93 -43.01 9.18
CA PRO A 16 33.38 -42.87 9.29
C PRO A 16 34.08 -42.95 7.93
N ALA A 17 35.04 -42.04 7.76
CA ALA A 17 35.73 -41.74 6.51
C ALA A 17 36.52 -42.91 5.88
N PRO A 18 36.54 -43.02 4.54
CA PRO A 18 37.70 -43.54 3.82
C PRO A 18 38.70 -42.40 3.54
N ALA A 19 39.96 -42.60 3.94
CA ALA A 19 41.10 -41.76 3.54
C ALA A 19 41.75 -42.33 2.25
N PRO A 20 42.76 -41.67 1.65
CA PRO A 20 42.83 -40.30 1.12
C PRO A 20 43.41 -40.28 -0.33
N VAL A 21 43.15 -39.26 -1.15
CA VAL A 21 44.05 -38.91 -2.27
C VAL A 21 44.12 -37.39 -2.42
N VAL A 22 45.28 -36.81 -2.07
CA VAL A 22 45.57 -35.39 -2.23
C VAL A 22 46.06 -35.17 -3.65
N THR A 23 45.15 -34.84 -4.57
CA THR A 23 45.53 -34.31 -5.89
C THR A 23 45.65 -32.79 -5.78
N ARG A 24 46.82 -32.22 -6.12
CA ARG A 24 47.13 -30.79 -6.02
C ARG A 24 46.24 -29.87 -6.88
N ASP A 25 45.43 -30.42 -7.77
CA ASP A 25 44.50 -29.68 -8.64
C ASP A 25 43.10 -29.45 -8.01
N ALA A 26 42.86 -29.95 -6.80
CA ALA A 26 41.56 -29.87 -6.12
C ALA A 26 41.36 -28.59 -5.28
N TYR A 27 42.31 -27.66 -5.28
CA TYR A 27 42.19 -26.39 -4.52
C TYR A 27 41.58 -25.23 -5.33
N GLU A 28 41.27 -25.44 -6.61
CA GLU A 28 40.79 -24.40 -7.53
C GLU A 28 39.32 -24.59 -7.98
N ARG A 29 38.52 -25.33 -7.21
CA ARG A 29 37.05 -25.39 -7.37
C ARG A 29 36.44 -25.59 -5.99
N ASP A 30 35.51 -24.82 -5.49
CA ASP A 30 34.62 -23.87 -6.11
C ASP A 30 34.17 -23.00 -4.95
N ARG A 31 34.51 -21.71 -4.99
CA ARG A 31 34.16 -20.79 -3.91
C ARG A 31 32.65 -20.72 -3.88
N VAL A 32 32.04 -21.16 -2.78
CA VAL A 32 30.65 -20.82 -2.47
C VAL A 32 30.61 -19.29 -2.41
N VAL A 33 30.25 -18.68 -3.54
CA VAL A 33 29.88 -17.29 -3.60
C VAL A 33 28.56 -17.24 -2.84
N THR A 34 28.65 -17.10 -1.52
CA THR A 34 27.59 -16.49 -0.74
C THR A 34 27.42 -15.13 -1.36
N ARG A 35 26.52 -15.01 -2.35
CA ARG A 35 25.98 -13.73 -2.74
C ARG A 35 25.25 -13.25 -1.50
N GLU A 36 25.99 -12.62 -0.61
CA GLU A 36 25.51 -11.52 0.20
C GLU A 36 25.11 -10.42 -0.78
N ALA A 37 24.05 -10.67 -1.56
CA ALA A 37 23.24 -9.63 -2.12
C ALA A 37 22.53 -9.02 -0.92
N SER A 38 23.31 -8.23 -0.17
CA SER A 38 22.82 -7.20 0.71
C SER A 38 22.05 -6.25 -0.20
N TYR A 39 20.79 -6.62 -0.47
CA TYR A 39 19.80 -5.75 -1.09
C TYR A 39 19.49 -4.65 -0.09
N ARG A 40 20.44 -3.74 0.11
CA ARG A 40 20.13 -2.35 0.42
C ARG A 40 19.78 -1.66 -0.90
N SER A 41 18.78 -2.20 -1.61
CA SER A 41 18.06 -1.36 -2.55
C SER A 41 17.22 -0.44 -1.68
N GLY A 42 17.61 0.83 -1.61
CA GLY A 42 16.71 1.87 -1.12
C GLY A 42 15.38 1.81 -1.87
N PRO A 43 14.29 2.33 -1.29
CA PRO A 43 12.99 2.32 -1.97
C PRO A 43 13.14 2.92 -3.37
N THR A 44 12.73 2.16 -4.39
CA THR A 44 12.75 2.64 -5.76
C THR A 44 11.83 3.86 -5.87
N THR A 45 12.11 4.78 -6.80
CA THR A 45 11.25 5.96 -7.02
C THR A 45 9.78 5.56 -7.23
N GLY A 46 9.52 4.42 -7.89
CA GLY A 46 8.17 3.87 -8.05
C GLY A 46 7.50 3.48 -6.73
N GLU A 47 8.26 2.90 -5.79
CA GLU A 47 7.74 2.55 -4.46
C GLU A 47 7.45 3.80 -3.62
N VAL A 48 8.28 4.85 -3.73
CA VAL A 48 8.01 6.13 -3.06
C VAL A 48 6.74 6.77 -3.62
N ILE A 49 6.59 6.86 -4.94
CA ILE A 49 5.38 7.41 -5.58
C ILE A 49 4.13 6.62 -5.16
N ARG A 50 4.20 5.29 -5.20
CA ARG A 50 3.10 4.41 -4.77
C ARG A 50 2.66 4.70 -3.34
N ARG A 51 3.60 4.86 -2.40
CA ARG A 51 3.30 5.21 -1.00
C ARG A 51 2.65 6.57 -0.86
N VAL A 52 3.12 7.57 -1.62
CA VAL A 52 2.53 8.93 -1.60
C VAL A 52 1.10 8.90 -2.12
N VAL A 53 0.85 8.19 -3.23
CA VAL A 53 -0.52 8.03 -3.78
C VAL A 53 -1.44 7.40 -2.75
N MET A 54 -1.05 6.27 -2.14
CA MET A 54 -1.84 5.60 -1.11
C MET A 54 -2.13 6.51 0.09
N LEU A 55 -1.15 7.31 0.51
CA LEU A 55 -1.33 8.23 1.62
C LEU A 55 -2.35 9.32 1.28
N LEU A 56 -2.22 9.95 0.11
CA LEU A 56 -3.10 11.04 -0.31
C LEU A 56 -4.54 10.55 -0.53
N PHE A 57 -4.71 9.43 -1.24
CA PHE A 57 -6.02 8.84 -1.45
C PHE A 57 -6.61 8.31 -0.14
N GLY A 58 -5.81 7.69 0.72
CA GLY A 58 -6.24 7.26 2.06
C GLY A 58 -6.74 8.42 2.93
N ILE A 59 -6.04 9.57 2.91
CA ILE A 59 -6.50 10.78 3.61
C ILE A 59 -7.81 11.27 3.00
N LEU A 60 -7.89 11.37 1.66
CA LEU A 60 -9.12 11.81 0.98
C LEU A 60 -10.30 10.90 1.29
N GLN A 61 -10.13 9.58 1.20
CA GLN A 61 -11.14 8.58 1.54
C GLN A 61 -11.54 8.67 3.01
N GLY A 62 -10.57 8.85 3.92
CA GLY A 62 -10.83 9.06 5.35
C GLY A 62 -11.70 10.29 5.60
N LEU A 63 -11.40 11.41 4.92
CA LEU A 63 -12.22 12.63 5.00
C LEU A 63 -13.63 12.44 4.42
N LEU A 64 -13.76 11.73 3.29
CA LEU A 64 -15.06 11.42 2.68
C LEU A 64 -15.89 10.50 3.59
N LEU A 65 -15.27 9.48 4.18
CA LEU A 65 -15.92 8.58 5.12
C LEU A 65 -16.36 9.35 6.38
N LEU A 66 -15.49 10.21 6.91
CA LEU A 66 -15.81 11.06 8.05
C LEU A 66 -16.98 12.00 7.73
N ARG A 67 -17.01 12.62 6.54
CA ARG A 67 -18.16 13.41 6.07
C ARG A 67 -19.45 12.60 6.11
N ILE A 68 -19.45 11.38 5.57
CA ILE A 68 -20.63 10.52 5.53
C ILE A 68 -21.10 10.22 6.97
N VAL A 69 -20.19 9.82 7.86
CA VAL A 69 -20.50 9.56 9.27
C VAL A 69 -21.07 10.80 9.96
N LEU A 70 -20.45 11.97 9.79
CA LEU A 70 -20.91 13.21 10.39
C LEU A 70 -22.33 13.57 9.92
N LEU A 71 -22.63 13.45 8.63
CA LEU A 71 -23.96 13.73 8.09
C LEU A 71 -25.01 12.72 8.58
N LEU A 72 -24.64 11.44 8.70
CA LEU A 72 -25.49 10.39 9.27
C LEU A 72 -25.83 10.67 10.75
N LEU A 73 -24.87 11.19 11.51
CA LEU A 73 -25.04 11.57 12.91
C LEU A 73 -25.73 12.93 13.09
N ALA A 74 -26.22 13.55 12.01
CA ALA A 74 -26.80 14.90 12.00
C ALA A 74 -25.87 15.94 12.68
N ALA A 75 -24.57 15.87 12.36
CA ALA A 75 -23.55 16.73 12.94
C ALA A 75 -23.89 18.22 12.77
N ASN A 76 -23.55 19.00 13.80
CA ASN A 76 -23.76 20.44 13.79
C ASN A 76 -22.79 21.12 12.80
N VAL A 77 -23.32 21.57 11.66
CA VAL A 77 -22.59 22.34 10.65
C VAL A 77 -22.03 23.67 11.15
N GLY A 78 -22.52 24.18 12.29
CA GLY A 78 -21.95 25.36 12.96
C GLY A 78 -20.66 25.08 13.74
N ASN A 79 -20.20 23.83 13.82
CA ASN A 79 -18.91 23.50 14.42
C ASN A 79 -17.78 23.63 13.39
N ASP A 80 -16.69 24.31 13.78
CA ASP A 80 -15.57 24.60 12.88
C ASP A 80 -14.92 23.35 12.27
N VAL A 81 -14.81 22.26 13.04
CA VAL A 81 -14.21 21.01 12.56
C VAL A 81 -15.11 20.34 11.51
N VAL A 82 -16.43 20.30 11.78
CA VAL A 82 -17.42 19.75 10.85
C VAL A 82 -17.45 20.59 9.56
N ALA A 83 -17.49 21.91 9.69
CA ALA A 83 -17.48 22.83 8.56
C ALA A 83 -16.20 22.70 7.71
N LEU A 84 -15.04 22.55 8.36
CA LEU A 84 -13.77 22.33 7.67
C LEU A 84 -13.77 21.02 6.88
N ILE A 85 -14.23 19.92 7.47
CA ILE A 85 -14.28 18.62 6.78
C ILE A 85 -15.23 18.69 5.58
N LEU A 86 -16.43 19.25 5.76
CA LEU A 86 -17.40 19.42 4.69
C LEU A 86 -16.87 20.33 3.57
N GLY A 87 -16.20 21.43 3.92
CA GLY A 87 -15.63 22.37 2.95
C GLY A 87 -14.44 21.79 2.18
N VAL A 88 -13.53 21.08 2.84
CA VAL A 88 -12.38 20.42 2.17
C VAL A 88 -12.85 19.30 1.24
N THR A 89 -13.89 18.56 1.63
CA THR A 89 -14.42 17.44 0.84
C THR A 89 -15.38 17.85 -0.27
N ASP A 90 -15.99 19.03 -0.18
CA ASP A 90 -16.97 19.53 -1.16
C ASP A 90 -16.50 19.48 -2.62
N PRO A 91 -15.31 20.00 -3.01
CA PRO A 91 -14.87 19.94 -4.41
C PRO A 91 -14.66 18.52 -4.94
N PHE A 92 -14.43 17.54 -4.07
CA PHE A 92 -14.28 16.13 -4.45
C PHE A 92 -15.62 15.40 -4.59
N VAL A 93 -16.67 15.93 -3.97
CA VAL A 93 -18.04 15.41 -4.04
C VAL A 93 -18.83 16.09 -5.16
N GLU A 94 -18.54 17.36 -5.45
CA GLU A 94 -19.23 18.20 -6.43
C GLU A 94 -19.46 17.51 -7.79
N PRO A 95 -18.48 16.84 -8.42
CA PRO A 95 -18.68 16.22 -9.73
C PRO A 95 -19.71 15.09 -9.73
N PHE A 96 -19.98 14.51 -8.56
CA PHE A 96 -20.91 13.40 -8.38
C PHE A 96 -22.31 13.87 -7.93
N ARG A 97 -22.47 15.17 -7.62
CA ARG A 97 -23.79 15.73 -7.28
C ARG A 97 -24.69 15.73 -8.51
N GLY A 98 -25.93 15.29 -8.33
CA GLY A 98 -26.90 15.24 -9.44
C GLY A 98 -26.80 14.01 -10.34
N MET A 99 -25.82 13.11 -10.13
CA MET A 99 -25.72 11.85 -10.90
C MET A 99 -26.90 10.90 -10.66
N PHE A 100 -27.56 11.00 -9.51
CA PHE A 100 -28.69 10.16 -9.13
C PHE A 100 -29.88 11.02 -8.73
N SER A 101 -31.10 10.62 -9.11
CA SER A 101 -32.34 11.29 -8.74
C SER A 101 -32.67 11.22 -7.23
N LEU A 102 -31.90 10.47 -6.45
CA LEU A 102 -32.01 10.33 -4.98
C LEU A 102 -31.16 11.38 -4.22
N ASN A 103 -31.06 12.61 -4.74
CA ASN A 103 -30.06 13.59 -4.30
C ASN A 103 -30.01 13.86 -2.79
N ARG A 104 -31.13 13.73 -2.07
CA ARG A 104 -31.19 13.86 -0.60
C ARG A 104 -32.33 13.02 -0.05
N VAL A 105 -32.02 11.98 0.72
CA VAL A 105 -33.01 11.40 1.64
C VAL A 105 -33.07 12.34 2.83
N THR A 106 -33.91 13.36 2.74
CA THR A 106 -34.14 14.31 3.83
C THR A 106 -34.99 13.61 4.88
N ALA A 107 -34.36 13.09 5.93
CA ALA A 107 -35.03 12.69 7.16
C ALA A 107 -34.86 13.82 8.18
N ASP A 108 -35.68 14.89 8.08
CA ASP A 108 -35.90 16.05 8.99
C ASP A 108 -34.71 16.75 9.70
N ARG A 109 -33.49 16.23 9.60
CA ARG A 109 -32.26 16.72 10.23
C ARG A 109 -30.99 16.02 9.72
N SER A 110 -31.09 14.80 9.19
CA SER A 110 -29.96 14.09 8.56
C SER A 110 -30.15 14.06 7.06
N THR A 111 -29.24 14.74 6.34
CA THR A 111 -29.15 14.64 4.88
C THR A 111 -27.99 13.72 4.53
N LEU A 112 -28.29 12.45 4.27
CA LEU A 112 -27.30 11.54 3.72
C LEU A 112 -26.99 11.98 2.28
N ASP A 113 -25.77 12.46 2.06
CA ASP A 113 -25.27 12.91 0.77
C ASP A 113 -24.86 11.69 -0.07
N VAL A 114 -25.76 11.24 -0.95
CA VAL A 114 -25.51 10.09 -1.85
C VAL A 114 -24.30 10.35 -2.73
N ALA A 115 -24.05 11.61 -3.12
CA ALA A 115 -22.88 11.97 -3.91
C ALA A 115 -21.58 11.73 -3.13
N ALA A 116 -21.56 11.86 -1.81
CA ALA A 116 -20.38 11.57 -1.00
C ALA A 116 -20.03 10.08 -1.01
N ILE A 117 -21.04 9.19 -0.98
CA ILE A 117 -20.83 7.74 -1.09
C ILE A 117 -20.28 7.40 -2.48
N VAL A 118 -20.87 7.97 -3.52
CA VAL A 118 -20.43 7.75 -4.90
C VAL A 118 -19.01 8.28 -5.10
N ALA A 119 -18.68 9.44 -4.55
CA ALA A 119 -17.33 10.00 -4.57
C ALA A 119 -16.35 9.02 -3.90
N LEU A 120 -16.68 8.49 -2.72
CA LEU A 120 -15.82 7.52 -2.03
C LEU A 120 -15.52 6.31 -2.93
N ILE A 121 -16.55 5.76 -3.59
CA ILE A 121 -16.38 4.63 -4.52
C ILE A 121 -15.54 5.05 -5.73
N GLY A 122 -15.88 6.16 -6.38
CA GLY A 122 -15.20 6.66 -7.58
C GLY A 122 -13.71 6.93 -7.34
N TRP A 123 -13.38 7.62 -6.25
CA TRP A 123 -11.99 7.88 -5.88
C TRP A 123 -11.22 6.60 -5.53
N THR A 124 -11.86 5.61 -4.92
CA THR A 124 -11.25 4.29 -4.65
C THR A 124 -10.94 3.54 -5.95
N LEU A 125 -11.83 3.60 -6.94
CA LEU A 125 -11.57 3.01 -8.26
C LEU A 125 -10.42 3.71 -8.99
N ILE A 126 -10.34 5.05 -8.89
CA ILE A 126 -9.24 5.84 -9.45
C ILE A 126 -7.91 5.47 -8.77
N GLU A 127 -7.89 5.37 -7.44
CA GLU A 127 -6.71 4.93 -6.68
C GLU A 127 -6.22 3.56 -7.15
N ALA A 128 -7.14 2.58 -7.22
CA ALA A 128 -6.83 1.22 -7.66
C ALA A 128 -6.27 1.20 -9.09
N LEU A 129 -6.84 2.02 -10.00
CA LEU A 129 -6.35 2.17 -11.37
C LEU A 129 -4.92 2.73 -11.39
N ILE A 130 -4.64 3.78 -10.61
CA ILE A 130 -3.30 4.38 -10.53
C ILE A 130 -2.30 3.35 -10.01
N ILE A 131 -2.62 2.62 -8.94
CA ILE A 131 -1.76 1.56 -8.39
C ILE A 131 -1.53 0.46 -9.43
N ALA A 132 -2.57 0.04 -10.15
CA ALA A 132 -2.45 -0.97 -11.18
C ALA A 132 -1.47 -0.53 -12.28
N ILE A 133 -1.59 0.70 -12.78
CA ILE A 133 -0.69 1.27 -13.79
C ILE A 133 0.77 1.31 -13.28
N LEU A 134 0.99 1.80 -12.05
CA LEU A 134 2.32 1.82 -11.45
C LEU A 134 2.91 0.41 -11.29
N SER A 135 2.06 -0.59 -10.99
CA SER A 135 2.50 -1.98 -10.85
C SER A 135 2.87 -2.65 -12.18
N LEU A 136 2.26 -2.22 -13.30
CA LEU A 136 2.60 -2.73 -14.64
C LEU A 136 4.02 -2.32 -15.06
N GLY A 137 4.43 -1.08 -14.75
CA GLY A 137 5.78 -0.61 -15.06
C GLY A 137 6.87 -1.33 -14.28
N ALA A 138 6.58 -1.80 -13.07
CA ALA A 138 7.54 -2.51 -12.22
C ALA A 138 7.92 -3.90 -12.75
N ARG A 139 6.97 -4.61 -13.38
CA ARG A 139 7.15 -6.00 -13.86
C ARG A 139 8.04 -6.12 -15.11
N ARG A 140 8.03 -5.10 -15.98
CA ARG A 140 8.81 -5.11 -17.25
C ARG A 140 10.33 -5.02 -17.03
N GLY A 141 10.79 -4.69 -15.83
CA GLY A 141 12.21 -4.64 -15.49
C GLY A 141 12.86 -6.02 -15.30
N GLU A 142 12.07 -7.08 -15.09
CA GLU A 142 12.58 -8.42 -14.77
C GLU A 142 12.87 -9.26 -16.03
N ASP A 143 12.08 -9.06 -17.10
CA ASP A 143 12.20 -9.82 -18.34
C ASP A 143 13.35 -9.36 -19.26
N ALA A 144 13.88 -8.13 -19.05
CA ALA A 144 14.92 -7.56 -19.90
C ALA A 144 16.35 -8.02 -19.53
N THR A 145 16.49 -8.82 -18.47
CA THR A 145 17.79 -9.29 -17.94
C THR A 145 18.00 -10.81 -18.04
N ALA A 146 17.10 -11.53 -18.71
CA ALA A 146 17.23 -12.96 -19.02
C ALA A 146 17.68 -13.18 -20.46
#